data_AF-E9HLF3-F1
#
_entry.id   AF-E9HLF3-F1
#
_cell.length_a   1.000
_cell.length_b   1.000
_cell.length_c   1.000
_cell.angle_alpha   90.00
_cell.angle_beta   90.00
_cell.angle_gamma   90.00
#
_symmetry.space_group_name_H-M   'P 1'
#
loop_
_entity.id
_entity.type
_entity.pdbx_description
1 polymer ?
#
loop_
_entity_poly.entity_id
_entity_poly.type
_entity_poly.pdbx_seq_one_letter_code
_entity_poly.pdbx_strand_id
1 'polypeptide(L)'
;MKKLQKEIKKKKLKTNEVEIEEKLDKLYVIPKPSYKNTLPIQIFNMIISLPVAIRWLVKYKEEKRKEAEAKKEQDRLDAEEEELIKEEMEREKEMKKSYRRKRAAPLPSYSGAAEERVFEVAVDAASQGEEKPVVPLNTGPWTDEDLTELAKLMKKYPVGTTERWEKIAEALNRSVTEANYGIEGVEEQTPGSCGWTQKQQKSLETALACYTKGCSERWERIAKAVPDKTKEECMMRLKYLSDLVKKKKHMEEEKLRAEQEPTQLNEKQDSETIQTT
;
A
#
# COMPACT_ATOMS: atom_id res chain seq x y z
N MET A 1 -54.42 37.41 0.18
CA MET A 1 -53.32 36.65 0.82
C MET A 1 -53.61 36.20 2.26
N LYS A 2 -53.90 37.09 3.23
CA LYS A 2 -54.07 36.71 4.65
C LYS A 2 -55.22 35.71 4.93
N LYS A 3 -56.35 35.80 4.21
CA LYS A 3 -57.49 34.86 4.35
C LYS A 3 -57.12 33.43 3.93
N LEU A 4 -56.34 33.29 2.85
CA LEU A 4 -55.90 31.99 2.34
C LEU A 4 -54.94 31.29 3.32
N GLN A 5 -54.01 32.04 3.92
CA GLN A 5 -53.11 31.49 4.94
C GLN A 5 -53.85 31.06 6.21
N LYS A 6 -54.90 31.78 6.61
CA LYS A 6 -55.75 31.41 7.75
C LYS A 6 -56.50 30.10 7.49
N GLU A 7 -57.04 29.92 6.28
CA GLU A 7 -57.69 28.68 5.85
C GLU A 7 -56.71 27.51 5.77
N ILE A 8 -55.50 27.71 5.23
CA ILE A 8 -54.45 26.68 5.21
C ILE A 8 -54.05 26.27 6.63
N LYS A 9 -53.87 27.25 7.54
CA LYS A 9 -53.53 26.98 8.94
C LYS A 9 -54.66 26.21 9.65
N LYS A 10 -55.92 26.58 9.41
CA LYS A 10 -57.10 25.89 9.97
C LYS A 10 -57.24 24.46 9.45
N LYS A 11 -56.98 24.23 8.16
CA LYS A 11 -56.96 22.88 7.57
C LYS A 11 -55.85 22.03 8.18
N LYS A 12 -54.62 22.56 8.29
CA LYS A 12 -53.50 21.85 8.93
C LYS A 12 -53.80 21.49 10.39
N LEU A 13 -54.43 22.39 11.15
CA LEU A 13 -54.80 22.12 12.55
C LEU A 13 -55.79 20.95 12.66
N LYS A 14 -56.82 20.94 11.81
CA LYS A 14 -57.80 19.84 11.76
C LYS A 14 -57.18 18.52 11.32
N THR A 15 -56.27 18.54 10.35
CA THR A 15 -55.55 17.33 9.92
C THR A 15 -54.73 16.75 11.06
N ASN A 16 -54.02 17.60 11.81
CA ASN A 16 -53.25 17.14 12.97
C ASN A 16 -54.14 16.58 14.09
N GLU A 17 -55.31 17.17 14.32
CA GLU A 17 -56.27 16.71 15.34
C GLU A 17 -56.83 15.31 15.02
N VAL A 18 -57.22 15.08 13.76
CA VAL A 18 -57.67 13.75 13.29
C VAL A 18 -56.54 12.73 13.35
N GLU A 19 -55.30 13.11 13.03
CA GLU A 19 -54.14 12.21 13.12
C GLU A 19 -53.81 11.82 14.57
N ILE A 20 -54.05 12.73 15.53
CA ILE A 20 -53.89 12.45 16.96
C ILE A 20 -54.97 11.48 17.44
N GLU A 21 -56.24 11.67 17.05
CA GLU A 21 -57.34 10.76 17.39
C GLU A 21 -57.10 9.35 16.82
N GLU A 22 -56.62 9.22 15.58
CA GLU A 22 -56.31 7.93 14.98
C GLU A 22 -55.16 7.20 15.71
N LYS A 23 -54.16 7.96 16.20
CA LYS A 23 -53.08 7.41 17.02
C LYS A 23 -53.59 6.98 18.40
N LEU A 24 -54.52 7.73 18.98
CA LEU A 24 -55.12 7.42 20.28
C LEU A 24 -55.96 6.13 20.22
N ASP A 25 -56.72 5.94 19.15
CA ASP A 25 -57.47 4.70 18.89
C ASP A 25 -56.55 3.49 18.71
N LYS A 26 -55.42 3.66 18.01
CA LYS A 26 -54.40 2.59 17.87
C LYS A 26 -53.74 2.21 19.20
N LEU A 27 -53.59 3.14 20.13
CA LEU A 27 -53.01 2.88 21.46
C LEU A 27 -53.98 2.17 22.42
N TYR A 28 -55.29 2.35 22.24
CA TYR A 28 -56.31 1.68 23.06
C TYR A 28 -56.59 0.23 22.63
N VAL A 29 -56.04 -0.24 21.50
CA VAL A 29 -56.04 -1.65 21.12
C VAL A 29 -54.99 -2.41 21.95
N ILE A 30 -55.38 -2.88 23.13
CA ILE A 30 -54.53 -3.71 23.99
C ILE A 30 -54.13 -4.98 23.18
N PRO A 31 -52.83 -5.21 22.90
CA PRO A 31 -52.40 -6.38 22.16
C PRO A 31 -52.68 -7.66 22.96
N LYS A 32 -53.25 -8.67 22.30
CA LYS A 32 -53.59 -9.95 22.93
C LYS A 32 -52.34 -10.57 23.59
N PRO A 33 -52.43 -11.04 24.86
CA PRO A 33 -51.27 -11.59 25.55
C PRO A 33 -50.74 -12.80 24.78
N SER A 34 -49.44 -12.78 24.46
CA SER A 34 -48.77 -13.88 23.79
C SER A 34 -48.54 -15.03 24.77
N TYR A 35 -49.02 -16.23 24.44
CA TYR A 35 -48.82 -17.44 25.26
C TYR A 35 -47.33 -17.77 25.48
N LYS A 36 -46.44 -17.25 24.63
CA LYS A 36 -44.97 -17.42 24.74
C LYS A 36 -44.36 -16.66 25.91
N ASN A 37 -45.10 -15.73 26.50
CA ASN A 37 -44.69 -14.98 27.68
C ASN A 37 -45.17 -15.64 28.99
N THR A 38 -45.64 -16.89 28.90
CA THR A 38 -45.98 -17.67 30.09
C THR A 38 -44.71 -18.28 30.69
N LEU A 39 -44.53 -18.11 32.00
CA LEU A 39 -43.36 -18.60 32.73
C LEU A 39 -43.05 -20.09 32.46
N PRO A 40 -44.03 -21.01 32.37
CA PRO A 40 -43.75 -22.41 32.07
C PRO A 40 -43.08 -22.63 30.71
N ILE A 41 -43.55 -21.93 29.67
CA ILE A 41 -43.00 -22.04 28.30
C ILE A 41 -41.63 -21.36 28.24
N GLN A 42 -41.46 -20.24 28.93
CA GLN A 42 -40.18 -19.54 29.00
C GLN A 42 -39.10 -20.37 29.72
N ILE A 43 -39.45 -21.01 30.84
CA ILE A 43 -38.54 -21.89 31.59
C ILE A 43 -38.16 -23.11 30.73
N PHE A 44 -39.11 -23.72 30.03
CA PHE A 44 -38.83 -24.83 29.11
C PHE A 44 -37.86 -24.44 27.99
N ASN A 45 -38.10 -23.30 27.35
CA ASN A 45 -37.21 -22.77 26.31
C ASN A 45 -35.82 -22.41 26.87
N MET A 46 -35.74 -21.94 28.12
CA MET A 46 -34.47 -21.66 28.80
C MET A 46 -33.70 -22.96 29.07
N ILE A 47 -34.36 -24.02 29.54
CA ILE A 47 -33.71 -25.31 29.80
C ILE A 47 -33.14 -25.92 28.51
N ILE A 48 -33.86 -25.81 27.39
CA ILE A 48 -33.38 -26.30 26.09
C ILE A 48 -32.22 -25.45 25.54
N SER A 49 -32.25 -24.14 25.74
CA SER A 49 -31.21 -23.23 25.23
C SER A 49 -29.97 -23.17 26.14
N LEU A 50 -30.08 -23.55 27.41
CA LEU A 50 -28.99 -23.45 28.39
C LEU A 50 -27.75 -24.30 28.01
N PRO A 51 -27.85 -25.57 27.56
CA PRO A 51 -26.69 -26.33 27.10
C PRO A 51 -26.01 -25.72 25.87
N VAL A 52 -26.79 -25.15 24.94
CA VAL A 52 -26.27 -24.45 23.76
C VAL A 52 -25.53 -23.17 24.17
N ALA A 53 -26.10 -22.41 25.10
CA ALA A 53 -25.50 -21.20 25.66
C ALA A 53 -24.21 -21.53 26.44
N ILE A 54 -24.18 -22.62 27.21
CA ILE A 54 -22.97 -23.09 27.92
C ILE A 54 -21.90 -23.49 26.93
N ARG A 55 -22.25 -24.27 25.88
CA ARG A 55 -21.30 -24.66 24.82
C ARG A 55 -20.75 -23.45 24.08
N TRP A 56 -21.60 -22.45 23.80
CA TRP A 56 -21.18 -21.18 23.21
C TRP A 56 -20.24 -20.41 24.14
N LEU A 57 -20.54 -20.33 25.44
CA LEU A 57 -19.73 -19.63 26.43
C LEU A 57 -18.35 -20.27 26.62
N VAL A 58 -18.27 -21.60 26.62
CA VAL A 58 -17.01 -22.34 26.68
C VAL A 58 -16.16 -22.05 25.44
N LYS A 59 -16.74 -22.17 24.24
CA LYS A 59 -16.05 -21.82 22.99
C LYS A 59 -15.59 -20.37 22.96
N TYR A 60 -16.45 -19.45 23.39
CA TYR A 60 -16.13 -18.02 23.48
C TYR A 60 -14.95 -17.76 24.42
N LYS A 61 -14.90 -18.42 25.58
CA LYS A 61 -13.77 -18.31 26.51
C LYS A 61 -12.48 -18.90 25.95
N GLU A 62 -12.55 -20.02 25.26
CA GLU A 62 -11.38 -20.64 24.62
C GLU A 62 -10.82 -19.76 23.49
N GLU A 63 -11.69 -19.23 22.65
CA GLU A 63 -11.33 -18.31 21.57
C GLU A 63 -10.67 -17.04 22.12
N LYS A 64 -11.23 -16.45 23.18
CA LYS A 64 -10.61 -15.30 23.86
C LYS A 64 -9.25 -15.61 24.47
N ARG A 65 -9.03 -16.83 24.97
CA ARG A 65 -7.71 -17.26 25.47
C ARG A 65 -6.71 -17.37 24.32
N LYS A 66 -7.11 -17.98 23.20
CA LYS A 66 -6.28 -18.11 21.99
C LYS A 66 -5.92 -16.76 21.38
N GLU A 67 -6.87 -15.83 21.31
CA GLU A 67 -6.61 -14.46 20.84
C GLU A 67 -5.59 -13.74 21.73
N ALA A 68 -5.68 -13.91 23.06
CA ALA A 68 -4.73 -13.30 23.99
C ALA A 68 -3.32 -13.91 23.86
N GLU A 69 -3.22 -15.21 23.62
CA GLU A 69 -1.96 -15.90 23.34
C GLU A 69 -1.35 -15.46 22.01
N ALA A 70 -2.15 -15.44 20.94
CA ALA A 70 -1.73 -14.97 19.61
C ALA A 70 -1.28 -13.50 19.62
N LYS A 71 -1.97 -12.64 20.40
CA LYS A 71 -1.57 -11.25 20.56
C LYS A 71 -0.20 -11.12 21.23
N LYS A 72 0.06 -11.88 22.30
CA LYS A 72 1.37 -11.88 22.97
C LYS A 72 2.49 -12.40 22.07
N GLU A 73 2.19 -13.39 21.24
CA GLU A 73 3.12 -13.91 20.25
C GLU A 73 3.43 -12.87 19.17
N GLN A 74 2.40 -12.17 18.67
CA GLN A 74 2.58 -11.08 17.72
C GLN A 74 3.43 -9.95 18.33
N ASP A 75 3.10 -9.49 19.54
CA ASP A 75 3.86 -8.43 20.23
C ASP A 75 5.34 -8.85 20.45
N ARG A 76 5.63 -10.15 20.62
CA ARG A 76 6.99 -10.69 20.74
C ARG A 76 7.74 -10.65 19.40
N LEU A 77 7.09 -11.05 18.31
CA LEU A 77 7.68 -11.03 16.96
C LEU A 77 7.95 -9.60 16.51
N ASP A 78 7.01 -8.68 16.75
CA ASP A 78 7.18 -7.27 16.43
C ASP A 78 8.37 -6.66 17.20
N ALA A 79 8.55 -7.04 18.48
CA ALA A 79 9.71 -6.63 19.26
C ALA A 79 11.03 -7.21 18.74
N GLU A 80 11.04 -8.47 18.30
CA GLU A 80 12.21 -9.12 17.69
C GLU A 80 12.58 -8.44 16.34
N GLU A 81 11.58 -8.09 15.53
CA GLU A 81 11.79 -7.34 14.29
C GLU A 81 12.34 -5.93 14.56
N GLU A 82 11.81 -5.23 15.56
CA GLU A 82 12.34 -3.92 15.98
C GLU A 82 13.80 -4.01 16.44
N GLU A 83 14.18 -5.07 17.15
CA GLU A 83 15.58 -5.31 17.54
C GLU A 83 16.48 -5.55 16.32
N LEU A 84 16.05 -6.35 15.35
CA LEU A 84 16.80 -6.59 14.11
C LEU A 84 17.00 -5.30 13.30
N ILE A 85 15.94 -4.47 13.18
CA ILE A 85 16.03 -3.17 12.50
C ILE A 85 17.00 -2.25 13.25
N LYS A 86 16.97 -2.25 14.59
CA LYS A 86 17.89 -1.46 15.41
C LYS A 86 19.33 -1.93 15.25
N GLU A 87 19.58 -3.23 15.25
CA GLU A 87 20.91 -3.81 15.02
C GLU A 87 21.42 -3.49 13.60
N GLU A 88 20.56 -3.58 12.58
CA GLU A 88 20.90 -3.18 11.22
C GLU A 88 21.25 -1.70 11.12
N MET A 89 20.46 -0.82 11.74
CA MET A 89 20.77 0.61 11.82
C MET A 89 22.10 0.88 12.54
N GLU A 90 22.42 0.14 13.60
CA GLU A 90 23.71 0.26 14.28
C GLU A 90 24.87 -0.25 13.40
N ARG A 91 24.71 -1.37 12.71
CA ARG A 91 25.68 -1.86 11.73
C ARG A 91 25.91 -0.84 10.62
N GLU A 92 24.86 -0.22 10.11
CA GLU A 92 24.95 0.82 9.09
C GLU A 92 25.66 2.08 9.63
N LYS A 93 25.35 2.51 10.86
CA LYS A 93 26.04 3.62 11.53
C LYS A 93 27.52 3.33 11.74
N GLU A 94 27.88 2.14 12.19
CA GLU A 94 29.30 1.74 12.36
C GLU A 94 30.00 1.59 11.01
N MET A 95 29.35 1.06 9.98
CA MET A 95 29.86 1.06 8.60
C MET A 95 30.16 2.48 8.13
N LYS A 96 29.21 3.41 8.25
CA LYS A 96 29.36 4.84 7.90
C LYS A 96 30.46 5.52 8.72
N LYS A 97 30.59 5.18 10.02
CA LYS A 97 31.64 5.71 10.91
C LYS A 97 33.02 5.16 10.53
N SER A 98 33.11 3.89 10.14
CA SER A 98 34.35 3.29 9.62
C SER A 98 34.77 3.92 8.29
N TYR A 99 33.81 4.21 7.41
CA TYR A 99 34.06 4.92 6.14
C TYR A 99 34.58 6.35 6.37
N ARG A 100 33.96 7.10 7.30
CA ARG A 100 34.47 8.42 7.71
C ARG A 100 35.88 8.35 8.31
N ARG A 101 36.17 7.36 9.16
CA ARG A 101 37.51 7.15 9.74
C ARG A 101 38.55 6.83 8.65
N LYS A 102 38.23 5.97 7.68
CA LYS A 102 39.12 5.64 6.54
C LYS A 102 39.37 6.86 5.64
N ARG A 103 38.38 7.73 5.45
CA ARG A 103 38.51 8.96 4.65
C ARG A 103 39.26 10.08 5.38
N ALA A 104 39.34 10.02 6.72
CA ALA A 104 40.07 10.97 7.56
C ALA A 104 41.53 10.56 7.83
N ALA A 105 42.03 9.47 7.21
CA ALA A 105 43.45 9.14 7.26
C ALA A 105 44.25 10.30 6.63
N PRO A 106 45.22 10.90 7.36
CA PRO A 106 46.03 11.98 6.81
C PRO A 106 46.78 11.47 5.57
N LEU A 107 46.58 12.14 4.44
CA LEU A 107 47.44 11.94 3.27
C LEU A 107 48.88 12.30 3.69
N PRO A 108 49.90 11.51 3.30
CA PRO A 108 51.28 11.84 3.57
C PRO A 108 51.59 13.21 2.96
N SER A 109 51.88 14.19 3.81
CA SER A 109 52.31 15.51 3.37
C SER A 109 53.70 15.40 2.76
N TYR A 110 53.76 15.18 1.44
CA TYR A 110 54.99 15.30 0.67
C TYR A 110 55.26 16.78 0.43
N SER A 111 56.07 17.37 1.31
CA SER A 111 56.71 18.66 1.08
C SER A 111 57.99 18.45 0.28
N GLY A 112 58.03 18.89 -0.97
CA GLY A 112 59.28 18.96 -1.73
C GLY A 112 59.09 19.01 -3.23
N ALA A 113 58.99 20.24 -3.76
CA ALA A 113 59.44 20.66 -5.08
C ALA A 113 59.72 19.57 -6.15
N ALA A 114 58.72 19.26 -6.97
CA ALA A 114 58.90 18.77 -8.34
C ALA A 114 57.57 18.90 -9.10
N GLU A 115 57.55 19.87 -10.01
CA GLU A 115 56.74 19.98 -11.25
C GLU A 115 55.24 19.62 -11.23
N GLU A 116 54.41 20.59 -11.64
CA GLU A 116 53.08 20.34 -12.22
C GLU A 116 53.22 19.40 -13.42
N ARG A 117 53.17 18.09 -13.18
CA ARG A 117 52.90 17.12 -14.25
C ARG A 117 51.39 16.93 -14.32
N VAL A 118 50.76 17.78 -15.12
CA VAL A 118 49.46 17.52 -15.75
C VAL A 118 49.52 16.11 -16.34
N PHE A 119 48.61 15.23 -15.94
CA PHE A 119 48.49 13.89 -16.51
C PHE A 119 47.86 14.03 -17.90
N GLU A 120 48.68 14.34 -18.90
CA GLU A 120 48.36 14.10 -20.30
C GLU A 120 48.33 12.58 -20.51
N VAL A 121 47.13 12.04 -20.71
CA VAL A 121 46.96 10.72 -21.30
C VAL A 121 47.32 10.87 -22.78
N ALA A 122 48.47 10.32 -23.15
CA ALA A 122 48.87 10.15 -24.54
C ALA A 122 47.83 9.30 -25.27
N VAL A 123 47.10 9.93 -26.19
CA VAL A 123 46.34 9.27 -27.25
C VAL A 123 47.20 9.30 -28.51
N ASP A 124 47.80 8.16 -28.82
CA ASP A 124 48.38 7.91 -30.15
C ASP A 124 47.26 7.62 -31.16
N ALA A 125 47.47 8.14 -32.37
CA ALA A 125 46.49 8.40 -33.41
C ALA A 125 45.91 7.15 -34.10
N ALA A 126 44.60 7.16 -34.37
CA ALA A 126 44.05 7.10 -35.74
C ALA A 126 42.50 7.21 -35.78
N SER A 127 42.03 8.11 -36.65
CA SER A 127 40.69 8.20 -37.28
C SER A 127 39.59 9.05 -36.61
N GLN A 128 39.60 10.34 -37.00
CA GLN A 128 38.47 11.23 -37.32
C GLN A 128 37.08 11.00 -36.67
N GLY A 129 36.66 11.94 -35.81
CA GLY A 129 35.26 12.17 -35.43
C GLY A 129 35.12 13.04 -34.17
N GLU A 130 34.38 14.15 -34.27
CA GLU A 130 34.15 15.26 -33.32
C GLU A 130 34.09 14.95 -31.80
N GLU A 131 34.78 15.75 -30.97
CA GLU A 131 34.77 15.68 -29.50
C GLU A 131 33.50 16.29 -28.86
N LYS A 132 32.84 15.54 -27.98
CA LYS A 132 31.86 16.05 -26.99
C LYS A 132 32.44 15.93 -25.57
N PRO A 133 32.12 16.88 -24.65
CA PRO A 133 32.68 16.92 -23.30
C PRO A 133 32.16 15.77 -22.42
N VAL A 134 33.06 15.09 -21.71
CA VAL A 134 32.72 13.98 -20.79
C VAL A 134 32.08 14.55 -19.51
N VAL A 135 30.75 14.67 -19.52
CA VAL A 135 29.94 14.99 -18.33
C VAL A 135 29.80 13.74 -17.42
N PRO A 136 29.88 13.88 -16.08
CA PRO A 136 29.65 12.77 -15.16
C PRO A 136 28.24 12.17 -15.32
N LEU A 137 28.17 10.85 -15.55
CA LEU A 137 26.91 10.14 -15.74
C LEU A 137 26.03 10.18 -14.47
N ASN A 138 24.74 10.41 -14.66
CA ASN A 138 23.74 10.41 -13.60
C ASN A 138 23.30 8.98 -13.28
N THR A 139 24.08 8.25 -12.49
CA THR A 139 23.78 6.90 -11.97
C THR A 139 22.83 6.89 -10.75
N GLY A 140 22.06 7.97 -10.54
CA GLY A 140 21.15 8.10 -9.39
C GLY A 140 19.88 7.24 -9.49
N PRO A 141 19.12 7.08 -8.38
CA PRO A 141 17.78 6.49 -8.43
C PRO A 141 16.92 7.20 -9.47
N TRP A 142 16.08 6.47 -10.21
CA TRP A 142 15.14 7.07 -11.16
C TRP A 142 14.19 8.02 -10.43
N THR A 143 14.24 9.30 -10.76
CA THR A 143 13.34 10.31 -10.19
C THR A 143 12.09 10.48 -11.06
N ASP A 144 11.00 10.97 -10.48
CA ASP A 144 9.75 11.22 -11.20
C ASP A 144 9.97 12.17 -12.41
N GLU A 145 10.93 13.10 -12.32
CA GLU A 145 11.31 13.99 -13.43
C GLU A 145 11.98 13.21 -14.58
N ASP A 146 12.95 12.34 -14.25
CA ASP A 146 13.67 11.49 -15.22
C ASP A 146 12.69 10.58 -16.01
N LEU A 147 11.65 10.08 -15.33
CA LEU A 147 10.60 9.26 -15.95
C LEU A 147 9.72 10.09 -16.91
N THR A 148 9.40 11.34 -16.55
CA THR A 148 8.63 12.22 -17.45
C THR A 148 9.44 12.66 -18.66
N GLU A 149 10.74 12.92 -18.49
CA GLU A 149 11.66 13.25 -19.56
C GLU A 149 11.85 12.06 -20.50
N LEU A 150 12.03 10.85 -19.95
CA LEU A 150 12.05 9.61 -20.72
C LEU A 150 10.79 9.45 -21.58
N ALA A 151 9.60 9.64 -21.00
CA ALA A 151 8.34 9.55 -21.75
C ALA A 151 8.22 10.61 -22.87
N LYS A 152 8.66 11.85 -22.63
CA LYS A 152 8.71 12.92 -23.65
C LYS A 152 9.66 12.56 -24.79
N LEU A 153 10.84 12.03 -24.46
CA LEU A 153 11.86 11.64 -25.45
C LEU A 153 11.44 10.41 -26.24
N MET A 154 10.74 9.45 -25.62
CA MET A 154 10.14 8.30 -26.32
C MET A 154 9.11 8.72 -27.37
N LYS A 155 8.34 9.78 -27.10
CA LYS A 155 7.40 10.36 -28.07
C LYS A 155 8.11 11.14 -29.17
N LYS A 156 9.26 11.75 -28.84
CA LYS A 156 10.09 12.51 -29.79
C LYS A 156 10.85 11.60 -30.76
N TYR A 157 11.25 10.42 -30.32
CA TYR A 157 11.99 9.42 -31.09
C TYR A 157 11.18 8.12 -31.18
N PRO A 158 10.32 7.96 -32.21
CA PRO A 158 9.47 6.78 -32.37
C PRO A 158 10.29 5.53 -32.71
N VAL A 159 9.66 4.36 -32.59
CA VAL A 159 10.31 3.06 -32.82
C VAL A 159 10.76 2.94 -34.28
N GLY A 160 12.01 2.56 -34.52
CA GLY A 160 12.56 2.36 -35.87
C GLY A 160 13.98 2.89 -36.08
N THR A 161 14.47 3.79 -35.24
CA THR A 161 15.85 4.30 -35.31
C THR A 161 16.72 3.67 -34.23
N THR A 162 17.83 3.03 -34.62
CA THR A 162 18.81 2.43 -33.68
C THR A 162 19.46 3.49 -32.78
N GLU A 163 19.63 4.71 -33.29
CA GLU A 163 20.13 5.88 -32.56
C GLU A 163 19.17 6.43 -31.50
N ARG A 164 17.95 5.87 -31.38
CA ARG A 164 16.95 6.32 -30.39
C ARG A 164 17.52 6.28 -28.99
N TRP A 165 18.12 5.16 -28.62
CA TRP A 165 18.58 4.95 -27.26
C TRP A 165 19.80 5.78 -26.92
N GLU A 166 20.68 6.02 -27.89
CA GLU A 166 21.84 6.91 -27.74
C GLU A 166 21.37 8.35 -27.46
N LYS A 167 20.38 8.85 -28.21
CA LYS A 167 19.83 10.20 -28.03
C LYS A 167 19.04 10.36 -26.74
N ILE A 168 18.32 9.32 -26.31
CA ILE A 168 17.58 9.32 -25.03
C ILE A 168 18.56 9.28 -23.85
N ALA A 169 19.56 8.39 -23.91
CA ALA A 169 20.57 8.23 -22.88
C ALA A 169 21.42 9.51 -22.72
N GLU A 170 21.81 10.11 -23.84
CA GLU A 170 22.54 11.39 -23.85
C GLU A 170 21.70 12.53 -23.25
N ALA A 171 20.40 12.62 -23.60
CA ALA A 171 19.53 13.64 -23.04
C ALA A 171 19.27 13.47 -21.53
N LEU A 172 19.23 12.23 -21.04
CA LEU A 172 19.06 11.90 -19.62
C LEU A 172 20.39 11.88 -18.85
N ASN A 173 21.54 12.11 -19.52
CA ASN A 173 22.89 11.89 -18.99
C ASN A 173 23.06 10.52 -18.29
N ARG A 174 22.42 9.47 -18.82
CA ARG A 174 22.48 8.09 -18.28
C ARG A 174 23.05 7.13 -19.32
N SER A 175 23.37 5.91 -18.90
CA SER A 175 23.81 4.88 -19.84
C SER A 175 22.64 4.33 -20.68
N VAL A 176 22.93 3.89 -21.91
CA VAL A 176 21.95 3.28 -22.84
C VAL A 176 21.25 2.07 -22.19
N THR A 177 21.99 1.30 -21.40
CA THR A 177 21.47 0.16 -20.64
C THR A 177 20.47 0.60 -19.57
N GLU A 178 20.75 1.66 -18.82
CA GLU A 178 19.81 2.18 -17.82
C GLU A 178 18.54 2.73 -18.44
N ALA A 179 18.65 3.47 -19.55
CA ALA A 179 17.50 4.01 -20.27
C ALA A 179 16.53 2.89 -20.74
N ASN A 180 17.06 1.71 -21.11
CA ASN A 180 16.24 0.54 -21.44
C ASN A 180 15.44 0.04 -20.23
N TYR A 181 16.05 -0.09 -19.06
CA TYR A 181 15.36 -0.55 -17.85
C TYR A 181 14.29 0.43 -17.36
N GLY A 182 14.48 1.73 -17.59
CA GLY A 182 13.47 2.75 -17.30
C GLY A 182 12.16 2.56 -18.08
N ILE A 183 12.20 1.90 -19.26
CA ILE A 183 11.01 1.64 -20.09
C ILE A 183 10.20 0.44 -19.60
N GLU A 184 10.84 -0.57 -19.03
CA GLU A 184 10.14 -1.75 -18.51
C GLU A 184 9.15 -1.37 -17.39
N GLY A 185 9.38 -0.23 -16.71
CA GLY A 185 8.45 0.38 -15.77
C GLY A 185 7.40 1.35 -16.37
N VAL A 186 7.49 1.69 -17.67
CA VAL A 186 6.65 2.71 -18.33
C VAL A 186 5.60 2.10 -19.27
N GLU A 187 5.73 0.83 -19.67
CA GLU A 187 4.88 0.24 -20.72
C GLU A 187 3.48 -0.24 -20.27
N GLU A 188 3.12 -0.15 -18.98
CA GLU A 188 1.75 -0.41 -18.51
C GLU A 188 0.98 0.89 -18.19
N GLN A 189 0.67 1.66 -19.25
CA GLN A 189 -0.17 2.85 -19.13
C GLN A 189 -1.65 2.47 -19.03
N THR A 190 -2.09 2.19 -17.80
CA THR A 190 -3.52 2.25 -17.43
C THR A 190 -3.91 3.69 -17.07
N PRO A 191 -5.10 4.17 -17.46
CA PRO A 191 -5.56 5.52 -17.13
C PRO A 191 -5.86 5.60 -15.63
N GLY A 192 -4.86 6.03 -14.84
CA GLY A 192 -4.98 6.18 -13.40
C GLY A 192 -3.66 6.10 -12.60
N SER A 193 -2.56 5.63 -13.20
CA SER A 193 -1.29 5.41 -12.48
C SER A 193 -0.23 6.51 -12.68
N CYS A 194 -0.20 7.19 -13.83
CA CYS A 194 0.93 8.07 -14.23
C CYS A 194 0.94 9.50 -13.66
N GLY A 195 0.11 9.81 -12.66
CA GLY A 195 -0.06 11.19 -12.16
C GLY A 195 0.11 11.37 -10.65
N TRP A 196 0.64 10.37 -9.94
CA TRP A 196 0.83 10.41 -8.49
C TRP A 196 2.31 10.51 -8.14
N THR A 197 2.73 11.67 -7.61
CA THR A 197 4.10 11.85 -7.08
C THR A 197 4.27 11.13 -5.74
N GLN A 198 5.51 10.81 -5.37
CA GLN A 198 5.81 10.19 -4.07
C GLN A 198 5.32 11.05 -2.88
N LYS A 199 5.37 12.38 -3.03
CA LYS A 199 4.87 13.33 -2.02
C LYS A 199 3.35 13.24 -1.86
N GLN A 200 2.61 13.16 -2.97
CA GLN A 200 1.15 12.99 -2.95
C GLN A 200 0.76 11.63 -2.37
N GLN A 201 1.47 10.57 -2.74
CA GLN A 201 1.27 9.22 -2.22
C GLN A 201 1.45 9.17 -0.70
N LYS A 202 2.55 9.71 -0.18
CA LYS A 202 2.80 9.81 1.26
C LYS A 202 1.73 10.63 1.99
N SER A 203 1.25 11.71 1.37
CA SER A 203 0.16 12.51 1.95
C SER A 203 -1.16 11.73 2.00
N LEU A 204 -1.47 10.97 0.94
CA LEU A 204 -2.66 10.12 0.88
C LEU A 204 -2.61 9.05 1.97
N GLU A 205 -1.49 8.36 2.14
CA GLU A 205 -1.29 7.34 3.20
C GLU A 205 -1.46 7.94 4.60
N THR A 206 -0.84 9.09 4.84
CA THR A 206 -0.96 9.81 6.12
C THR A 206 -2.42 10.19 6.40
N ALA A 207 -3.11 10.76 5.41
CA ALA A 207 -4.51 11.13 5.54
C ALA A 207 -5.44 9.91 5.74
N LEU A 208 -5.15 8.79 5.07
CA LEU A 208 -5.90 7.54 5.22
C LEU A 208 -5.74 6.92 6.62
N ALA A 209 -4.57 7.08 7.25
CA ALA A 209 -4.32 6.66 8.62
C ALA A 209 -5.03 7.56 9.63
N CYS A 210 -5.04 8.88 9.41
CA CYS A 210 -5.70 9.84 10.30
C CYS A 210 -7.24 9.77 10.24
N TYR A 211 -7.82 9.50 9.07
CA TYR A 211 -9.27 9.49 8.87
C TYR A 211 -9.76 8.05 8.63
N THR A 212 -10.06 7.32 9.70
CA THR A 212 -10.52 5.91 9.66
C THR A 212 -11.97 5.76 9.13
N LYS A 213 -12.42 4.52 8.86
CA LYS A 213 -13.70 4.26 8.18
C LYS A 213 -14.85 4.55 9.15
N GLY A 214 -15.74 5.50 8.82
CA GLY A 214 -16.91 5.81 9.67
C GLY A 214 -17.37 7.27 9.68
N CYS A 215 -16.58 8.21 9.16
CA CYS A 215 -16.99 9.61 9.01
C CYS A 215 -17.42 9.92 7.57
N SER A 216 -18.62 10.49 7.38
CA SER A 216 -19.12 10.95 6.06
C SER A 216 -18.15 11.93 5.38
N GLU A 217 -17.45 12.75 6.18
CA GLU A 217 -16.49 13.77 5.74
C GLU A 217 -15.07 13.25 5.46
N ARG A 218 -14.84 11.93 5.51
CA ARG A 218 -13.50 11.33 5.38
C ARG A 218 -12.81 11.75 4.08
N TRP A 219 -13.50 11.57 2.94
CA TRP A 219 -12.90 11.78 1.63
C TRP A 219 -12.66 13.26 1.32
N GLU A 220 -13.48 14.15 1.88
CA GLU A 220 -13.27 15.59 1.76
C GLU A 220 -12.02 16.04 2.52
N ARG A 221 -11.79 15.48 3.71
CA ARG A 221 -10.57 15.75 4.50
C ARG A 221 -9.32 15.16 3.85
N ILE A 222 -9.43 13.96 3.26
CA ILE A 222 -8.32 13.34 2.51
C ILE A 222 -7.96 14.18 1.30
N ALA A 223 -8.95 14.61 0.49
CA ALA A 223 -8.70 15.45 -0.68
C ALA A 223 -8.03 16.78 -0.31
N LYS A 224 -8.41 17.39 0.82
CA LYS A 224 -7.73 18.60 1.31
C LYS A 224 -6.28 18.38 1.73
N ALA A 225 -5.92 17.17 2.13
CA ALA A 225 -4.57 16.82 2.55
C ALA A 225 -3.65 16.46 1.36
N VAL A 226 -4.21 16.03 0.23
CA VAL A 226 -3.43 15.66 -0.97
C VAL A 226 -3.41 16.83 -1.96
N PRO A 227 -2.26 17.47 -2.21
CA PRO A 227 -2.19 18.61 -3.13
C PRO A 227 -2.53 18.18 -4.56
N ASP A 228 -3.32 19.00 -5.25
CA ASP A 228 -3.71 18.84 -6.66
C ASP A 228 -4.40 17.50 -6.99
N LYS A 229 -5.07 16.88 -6.00
CA LYS A 229 -5.86 15.66 -6.19
C LYS A 229 -7.29 15.79 -5.67
N THR A 230 -8.23 15.24 -6.42
CA THR A 230 -9.64 15.23 -6.04
C THR A 230 -9.97 14.03 -5.14
N LYS A 231 -11.14 14.07 -4.51
CA LYS A 231 -11.62 12.95 -3.70
C LYS A 231 -11.80 11.68 -4.53
N GLU A 232 -12.24 11.81 -5.78
CA GLU A 232 -12.41 10.71 -6.74
C GLU A 232 -11.07 10.05 -7.07
N GLU A 233 -10.03 10.86 -7.31
CA GLU A 233 -8.69 10.35 -7.60
C GLU A 233 -8.09 9.63 -6.38
N CYS A 234 -8.28 10.16 -5.17
CA CYS A 234 -7.84 9.52 -3.93
C CYS A 234 -8.52 8.16 -3.72
N MET A 235 -9.83 8.07 -3.98
CA MET A 235 -10.59 6.82 -3.91
C MET A 235 -10.11 5.80 -4.95
N MET A 236 -9.91 6.25 -6.18
CA MET A 236 -9.44 5.41 -7.28
C MET A 236 -8.04 4.86 -7.00
N ARG A 237 -7.14 5.71 -6.49
CA ARG A 237 -5.79 5.31 -6.09
C ARG A 237 -5.80 4.27 -4.98
N LEU A 238 -6.63 4.47 -3.94
CA LEU A 238 -6.76 3.49 -2.86
C LEU A 238 -7.30 2.14 -3.37
N LYS A 239 -8.29 2.16 -4.27
CA LYS A 239 -8.84 0.95 -4.88
C LYS A 239 -7.75 0.20 -5.66
N TYR A 240 -7.02 0.92 -6.52
CA TYR A 240 -5.90 0.36 -7.28
C TYR A 240 -4.84 -0.29 -6.38
N LEU A 241 -4.40 0.41 -5.32
CA LEU A 241 -3.44 -0.12 -4.36
C LEU A 241 -3.98 -1.38 -3.64
N SER A 242 -5.26 -1.37 -3.28
CA SER A 242 -5.91 -2.54 -2.66
C SER A 242 -5.95 -3.74 -3.60
N ASP A 243 -6.19 -3.52 -4.89
CA ASP A 243 -6.24 -4.59 -5.90
C ASP A 243 -4.84 -5.13 -6.20
N LEU A 244 -3.81 -4.27 -6.24
CA LEU A 244 -2.41 -4.70 -6.35
C LEU A 244 -1.98 -5.57 -5.16
N VAL A 245 -2.33 -5.18 -3.93
CA VAL A 245 -1.98 -5.95 -2.73
C VAL A 245 -2.65 -7.33 -2.75
N LYS A 246 -3.92 -7.41 -3.15
CA LYS A 246 -4.62 -8.70 -3.30
C LYS A 246 -4.00 -9.56 -4.38
N LYS A 247 -3.66 -8.98 -5.54
CA LYS A 247 -3.02 -9.69 -6.65
C LYS A 247 -1.66 -10.23 -6.22
N LYS A 248 -0.85 -9.43 -5.52
CA LYS A 248 0.45 -9.85 -4.99
C LYS A 248 0.29 -11.01 -3.99
N LYS A 249 -0.69 -10.93 -3.09
CA LYS A 249 -0.98 -12.01 -2.15
C LYS A 249 -1.40 -13.31 -2.84
N HIS A 250 -2.26 -13.23 -3.86
CA HIS A 250 -2.66 -14.42 -4.63
C HIS A 250 -1.46 -15.04 -5.37
N MET A 251 -0.62 -14.22 -6.01
CA MET A 251 0.59 -14.73 -6.69
C MET A 251 1.58 -15.36 -5.69
N GLU A 252 1.69 -14.79 -4.49
CA GLU A 252 2.53 -15.34 -3.42
C GLU A 252 1.97 -16.67 -2.89
N GLU A 253 0.64 -16.76 -2.67
CA GLU A 253 -0.05 -17.99 -2.29
C GLU A 253 0.08 -19.09 -3.37
N GLU A 254 -0.04 -18.73 -4.65
CA GLU A 254 0.17 -19.66 -5.79
C GLU A 254 1.63 -20.13 -5.90
N LYS A 255 2.59 -19.22 -5.69
CA LYS A 255 4.01 -19.56 -5.68
C LYS A 255 4.33 -20.53 -4.54
N LEU A 256 3.81 -20.27 -3.34
CA LEU A 256 3.99 -21.15 -2.17
C LEU A 256 3.40 -22.54 -2.41
N ARG A 257 2.25 -22.61 -3.10
CA ARG A 257 1.60 -23.88 -3.49
C ARG A 257 2.41 -24.66 -4.52
N ALA A 258 2.96 -23.97 -5.53
CA ALA A 258 3.78 -24.60 -6.56
C ALA A 258 5.10 -25.15 -6.00
N GLU A 259 5.66 -24.50 -4.98
CA GLU A 259 6.92 -24.91 -4.34
C GLU A 259 6.76 -26.12 -3.40
N GLN A 260 5.53 -26.48 -3.02
CA GLN A 260 5.22 -27.65 -2.18
C GLN A 260 4.96 -28.95 -2.97
N GLU A 261 4.76 -28.88 -4.29
CA GLU A 261 4.51 -30.08 -5.12
C GLU A 261 5.72 -30.99 -5.43
N PRO A 262 7.00 -30.56 -5.47
CA PRO A 262 8.10 -31.48 -5.81
C PRO A 262 8.46 -32.47 -4.71
N THR A 263 8.11 -32.21 -3.44
CA THR A 263 8.61 -32.99 -2.29
C THR A 263 7.86 -34.31 -2.09
N GLN A 264 6.62 -34.42 -2.56
CA GLN A 264 5.77 -35.61 -2.34
C GLN A 264 6.02 -36.76 -3.33
N LEU A 265 6.77 -36.54 -4.41
CA LEU A 265 7.11 -37.59 -5.38
C LEU A 265 8.39 -38.36 -5.01
N ASN A 266 9.32 -37.73 -4.28
CA ASN A 266 10.60 -38.36 -3.94
C ASN A 266 10.49 -39.32 -2.73
N GLU A 267 9.63 -39.00 -1.75
CA GLU A 267 9.44 -39.86 -0.57
C GLU A 267 8.72 -41.19 -0.89
N LYS A 268 7.94 -41.24 -1.97
CA LYS A 268 7.22 -42.45 -2.37
C LYS A 268 8.14 -43.47 -3.06
N GLN A 269 9.10 -43.01 -3.86
CA GLN A 269 10.07 -43.89 -4.54
C GLN A 269 11.11 -44.48 -3.59
N ASP A 270 11.48 -43.76 -2.53
CA ASP A 270 12.40 -44.28 -1.51
C ASP A 270 11.76 -45.37 -0.64
N SER A 271 10.44 -45.32 -0.43
CA SER A 271 9.70 -46.34 0.33
C SER A 271 9.50 -47.68 -0.42
N GLU A 272 9.34 -47.65 -1.75
CA GLU A 272 9.17 -48.87 -2.57
C GLU A 272 10.50 -49.60 -2.81
N THR A 273 11.63 -48.88 -2.76
CA THR A 273 12.96 -49.47 -2.94
C THR A 273 13.40 -50.34 -1.74
N ILE A 274 12.96 -49.99 -0.52
CA ILE A 274 13.33 -50.74 0.70
C ILE A 274 12.55 -52.05 0.86
N GLN A 275 11.38 -52.21 0.21
CA GLN A 275 10.60 -53.46 0.31
C GLN A 275 11.05 -54.59 -0.64
N THR A 276 12.03 -54.34 -1.52
CA THR A 276 12.41 -55.29 -2.58
C THR A 276 13.84 -55.87 -2.45
N THR A 277 14.52 -55.65 -1.33
CA THR A 277 15.86 -56.21 -1.04
C THR A 277 15.83 -57.06 0.22
#